data_AF-A0A853JCL8-F1
#
_entry.id   AF-A0A853JCL8-F1
#
_cell.length_a   1.000
_cell.length_b   1.000
_cell.length_c   1.000
_cell.angle_alpha   90.00
_cell.angle_beta   90.00
_cell.angle_gamma   90.00
#
_symmetry.space_group_name_H-M   'P 1'
#
loop_
_entity.id
_entity.type
_entity.pdbx_description
1 polymer ?
#
loop_
_entity_poly.entity_id
_entity_poly.type
_entity_poly.pdbx_seq_one_letter_code
_entity_poly.pdbx_strand_id
1 'polypeptide(L)'
;MNASRWVRLPLLLAAAFCCAAAAANGPTSPAGLGASDVEDWREWRRMNDRNDLERDTRAQRETDAARRRTREAEYRTAVDKGVQAGVRNALWGLNTYNSYVDFRRAFDALDDGDDAYDPDLGDGPTVPSACAESDECSACYARAVERIDFNRFWLHRAWSITHSHLVMAKKATAFGDSASGFHGMSGLAWQLGGKPEIEKATGSLRNTYRNKSREYLDNLESAMRQLGECEAEHFGERDWYGRFGFLYVSFMRGRYESADP
;
A
#
# COMPACT_ATOMS: atom_id res chain seq x y z
N MET A 1 -1.49 45.93 -26.93
CA MET A 1 -1.12 46.14 -28.35
C MET A 1 -0.47 44.86 -28.84
N ASN A 2 -1.06 44.30 -29.90
CA ASN A 2 -0.46 43.59 -31.02
C ASN A 2 0.58 42.48 -30.78
N ALA A 3 0.67 41.44 -31.60
CA ALA A 3 -0.20 40.80 -32.58
C ALA A 3 0.68 39.68 -33.17
N SER A 4 0.04 38.64 -33.71
CA SER A 4 0.50 37.92 -34.91
C SER A 4 1.70 36.97 -34.75
N ARG A 5 1.48 35.66 -34.97
CA ARG A 5 1.63 34.93 -36.26
C ARG A 5 3.14 34.75 -36.62
N TRP A 6 3.68 33.65 -37.13
CA TRP A 6 3.25 32.49 -37.92
C TRP A 6 4.21 31.33 -37.56
N VAL A 7 4.00 30.07 -37.96
CA VAL A 7 4.52 29.53 -39.24
C VAL A 7 3.55 28.49 -39.80
N ARG A 8 3.16 28.74 -41.04
CA ARG A 8 2.53 27.80 -41.98
C ARG A 8 3.61 27.13 -42.83
N LEU A 9 3.13 26.14 -43.59
CA LEU A 9 3.60 25.60 -44.86
C LEU A 9 4.48 24.34 -44.77
N PRO A 10 4.55 23.50 -45.82
CA PRO A 10 3.68 23.37 -47.01
C PRO A 10 3.32 21.90 -47.35
N LEU A 11 2.20 21.64 -48.05
CA LEU A 11 2.11 21.14 -49.45
C LEU A 11 2.86 19.81 -49.70
N LEU A 12 2.34 18.79 -50.39
CA LEU A 12 1.38 18.76 -51.50
C LEU A 12 1.20 17.30 -51.99
N LEU A 13 0.19 17.12 -52.84
CA LEU A 13 0.11 16.20 -54.00
C LEU A 13 -0.06 14.70 -53.71
N ALA A 14 -0.90 13.95 -54.42
CA ALA A 14 -1.70 14.23 -55.62
C ALA A 14 -2.94 13.30 -55.60
N ALA A 15 -4.12 13.83 -55.93
CA ALA A 15 -4.80 13.65 -57.21
C ALA A 15 -5.60 12.34 -57.34
N ALA A 16 -6.92 12.51 -57.38
CA ALA A 16 -7.74 11.84 -58.38
C ALA A 16 -8.93 12.74 -58.70
N PHE A 17 -8.76 13.52 -59.76
CA PHE A 17 -9.81 14.00 -60.63
C PHE A 17 -10.63 12.79 -61.09
N CYS A 18 -11.94 12.77 -60.86
CA CYS A 18 -12.84 12.11 -61.80
C CYS A 18 -14.26 12.68 -61.71
N CYS A 19 -14.62 13.37 -62.79
CA CYS A 19 -15.94 13.53 -63.37
C CYS A 19 -17.06 14.17 -62.53
N ALA A 20 -17.18 15.49 -62.72
CA ALA A 20 -18.46 16.06 -63.09
C ALA A 20 -18.89 15.46 -64.45
N ALA A 21 -19.90 14.58 -64.44
CA ALA A 21 -20.82 14.33 -65.55
C ALA A 21 -21.85 13.27 -65.11
N ALA A 22 -22.92 13.70 -64.44
CA ALA A 22 -24.20 13.03 -64.57
C ALA A 22 -25.12 13.99 -65.32
N ALA A 23 -24.81 14.19 -66.61
CA ALA A 23 -25.78 14.75 -67.54
C ALA A 23 -26.96 13.78 -67.59
N ALA A 24 -28.14 14.35 -67.41
CA ALA A 24 -29.45 13.78 -67.61
C ALA A 24 -29.52 12.82 -68.82
N ASN A 25 -29.43 11.52 -68.57
CA ASN A 25 -30.14 10.52 -69.36
C ASN A 25 -31.44 10.21 -68.63
N GLY A 26 -32.30 11.23 -68.50
CA GLY A 26 -33.72 10.96 -68.31
C GLY A 26 -34.21 10.23 -69.57
N PRO A 27 -35.12 9.25 -69.46
CA PRO A 27 -35.68 8.62 -70.64
C PRO A 27 -36.21 9.73 -71.55
N THR A 28 -35.69 9.81 -72.78
CA THR A 28 -36.25 10.67 -73.82
C THR A 28 -37.74 10.38 -73.87
N SER A 29 -38.56 11.45 -73.77
CA SER A 29 -40.00 11.31 -73.93
C SER A 29 -40.27 10.54 -75.21
N PRO A 30 -41.04 9.44 -75.17
CA PRO A 30 -41.30 8.68 -76.36
C PRO A 30 -42.29 9.48 -77.22
N ALA A 31 -41.74 10.26 -78.16
CA ALA A 31 -42.51 10.92 -79.18
C ALA A 31 -43.01 9.85 -80.16
N GLY A 32 -44.27 9.44 -80.00
CA GLY A 32 -44.93 8.50 -80.91
C GLY A 32 -45.56 7.26 -80.26
N LEU A 33 -45.83 7.30 -78.95
CA LEU A 33 -46.49 6.20 -78.27
C LEU A 33 -47.98 6.47 -78.03
N GLY A 34 -48.81 5.43 -78.10
CA GLY A 34 -50.26 5.51 -77.97
C GLY A 34 -50.69 5.89 -76.56
N ALA A 35 -51.96 6.24 -76.36
CA ALA A 35 -52.48 6.65 -75.04
C ALA A 35 -52.17 5.65 -73.90
N SER A 36 -52.04 4.35 -74.21
CA SER A 36 -51.64 3.28 -73.27
C SER A 36 -50.22 3.43 -72.73
N ASP A 37 -49.31 3.97 -73.53
CA ASP A 37 -47.88 4.00 -73.21
C ASP A 37 -47.50 5.23 -72.38
N VAL A 38 -48.31 6.31 -72.45
CA VAL A 38 -48.17 7.48 -71.58
C VAL A 38 -48.58 7.14 -70.14
N GLU A 39 -49.56 6.25 -69.97
CA GLU A 39 -49.97 5.74 -68.65
C GLU A 39 -48.87 4.86 -68.04
N ASP A 40 -48.27 3.97 -68.83
CA ASP A 40 -47.15 3.11 -68.42
C ASP A 40 -45.93 3.95 -67.96
N TRP A 41 -45.60 5.01 -68.70
CA TRP A 41 -44.50 5.90 -68.34
C TRP A 41 -44.76 6.69 -67.04
N ARG A 42 -46.01 7.14 -66.80
CA ARG A 42 -46.41 7.78 -65.53
C ARG A 42 -46.39 6.80 -64.37
N GLU A 43 -46.71 5.55 -64.60
CA GLU A 43 -46.61 4.48 -63.60
C GLU A 43 -45.15 4.17 -63.25
N TRP A 44 -44.28 4.03 -64.25
CA TRP A 44 -42.85 3.87 -64.05
C TRP A 44 -42.23 5.00 -63.22
N ARG A 45 -42.56 6.27 -63.50
CA ARG A 45 -42.07 7.41 -62.70
C ARG A 45 -42.54 7.33 -61.25
N ARG A 46 -43.83 7.04 -61.02
CA ARG A 46 -44.38 6.85 -59.67
C ARG A 46 -43.72 5.69 -58.91
N MET A 47 -43.35 4.62 -59.62
CA MET A 47 -42.61 3.49 -59.03
C MET A 47 -41.18 3.90 -58.68
N ASN A 48 -40.48 4.62 -59.57
CA ASN A 48 -39.11 5.05 -59.31
C ASN A 48 -39.03 6.07 -58.16
N ASP A 49 -39.96 7.03 -58.10
CA ASP A 49 -40.06 7.98 -56.98
C ASP A 49 -40.30 7.26 -55.65
N ARG A 50 -41.10 6.18 -55.65
CA ARG A 50 -41.34 5.35 -54.47
C ARG A 50 -40.08 4.59 -54.05
N ASN A 51 -39.36 4.01 -55.01
CA ASN A 51 -38.09 3.32 -54.76
C ASN A 51 -37.01 4.27 -54.22
N ASP A 52 -36.96 5.51 -54.70
CA ASP A 52 -36.04 6.54 -54.19
C ASP A 52 -36.40 6.93 -52.75
N LEU A 53 -37.69 7.16 -52.46
CA LEU A 53 -38.15 7.42 -51.10
C LEU A 53 -37.84 6.25 -50.14
N GLU A 54 -37.99 5.01 -50.60
CA GLU A 54 -37.66 3.82 -49.81
C GLU A 54 -36.15 3.70 -49.55
N ARG A 55 -35.31 4.03 -50.55
CA ARG A 55 -33.84 4.08 -50.39
C ARG A 55 -33.42 5.14 -49.37
N ASP A 56 -33.95 6.35 -49.49
CA ASP A 56 -33.67 7.45 -48.56
C ASP A 56 -34.13 7.11 -47.14
N THR A 57 -35.33 6.54 -47.01
CA THR A 57 -35.87 6.10 -45.72
C THR A 57 -34.98 5.01 -45.08
N ARG A 58 -34.45 4.08 -45.88
CA ARG A 58 -33.52 3.04 -45.39
C ARG A 58 -32.20 3.66 -44.94
N ALA A 59 -31.61 4.54 -45.74
CA ALA A 59 -30.36 5.23 -45.42
C ALA A 59 -30.48 6.07 -44.14
N GLN A 60 -31.62 6.75 -43.96
CA GLN A 60 -31.90 7.51 -42.75
C GLN A 60 -32.03 6.60 -41.52
N ARG A 61 -32.75 5.47 -41.63
CA ARG A 61 -32.86 4.47 -40.55
C ARG A 61 -31.50 3.88 -40.17
N GLU A 62 -30.65 3.58 -41.13
CA GLU A 62 -29.29 3.08 -40.88
C GLU A 62 -28.42 4.12 -40.16
N THR A 63 -28.50 5.39 -40.59
CA THR A 63 -27.78 6.50 -39.95
C THR A 63 -28.25 6.71 -38.51
N ASP A 64 -29.56 6.69 -38.27
CA ASP A 64 -30.12 6.82 -36.93
C ASP A 64 -29.77 5.63 -36.04
N ALA A 65 -29.78 4.41 -36.59
CA ALA A 65 -29.34 3.21 -35.89
C ALA A 65 -27.85 3.28 -35.52
N ALA A 66 -26.99 3.76 -36.42
CA ALA A 66 -25.56 3.95 -36.14
C ALA A 66 -25.34 4.99 -35.03
N ARG A 67 -26.03 6.14 -35.07
CA ARG A 67 -25.98 7.16 -34.02
C ARG A 67 -26.43 6.63 -32.66
N ARG A 68 -27.49 5.81 -32.62
CA ARG A 68 -27.96 5.16 -31.39
C ARG A 68 -26.89 4.24 -30.81
N ARG A 69 -26.27 3.39 -31.64
CA ARG A 69 -25.18 2.50 -31.19
C ARG A 69 -23.99 3.26 -30.63
N THR A 70 -23.56 4.34 -31.28
CA THR A 70 -22.46 5.18 -30.77
C THR A 70 -22.83 5.81 -29.43
N ARG A 71 -24.03 6.38 -29.31
CA ARG A 71 -24.51 6.98 -28.04
C ARG A 71 -24.62 5.94 -26.92
N GLU A 72 -25.11 4.75 -27.22
CA GLU A 72 -25.18 3.64 -26.25
C GLU A 72 -23.78 3.18 -25.82
N ALA A 73 -22.82 3.10 -26.73
CA ALA A 73 -21.43 2.77 -26.40
C ALA A 73 -20.76 3.84 -25.53
N GLU A 74 -20.97 5.12 -25.85
CA GLU A 74 -20.51 6.25 -25.02
C GLU A 74 -21.16 6.23 -23.63
N TYR A 75 -22.47 5.98 -23.56
CA TYR A 75 -23.21 5.88 -22.30
C TYR A 75 -22.70 4.73 -21.44
N ARG A 76 -22.53 3.53 -22.01
CA ARG A 76 -21.96 2.37 -21.30
C ARG A 76 -20.56 2.67 -20.79
N THR A 77 -19.70 3.27 -21.63
CA THR A 77 -18.36 3.68 -21.22
C THR A 77 -18.39 4.69 -20.06
N ALA A 78 -19.32 5.64 -20.08
CA ALA A 78 -19.48 6.62 -19.00
C ALA A 78 -19.98 5.96 -17.70
N VAL A 79 -20.95 5.05 -17.80
CA VAL A 79 -21.46 4.26 -16.67
C VAL A 79 -20.35 3.39 -16.09
N ASP A 80 -19.59 2.66 -16.91
CA ASP A 80 -18.50 1.80 -16.46
C ASP A 80 -17.41 2.61 -15.75
N LYS A 81 -17.04 3.78 -16.29
CA LYS A 81 -16.12 4.72 -15.61
C LYS A 81 -16.68 5.18 -14.26
N GLY A 82 -17.97 5.49 -14.19
CA GLY A 82 -18.65 5.90 -12.96
C GLY A 82 -18.67 4.78 -11.91
N VAL A 83 -19.03 3.55 -12.31
CA VAL A 83 -19.03 2.37 -11.43
C VAL A 83 -17.63 2.05 -10.95
N GLN A 84 -16.62 2.05 -11.83
CA GLN A 84 -15.23 1.83 -11.44
C GLN A 84 -14.71 2.91 -10.49
N ALA A 85 -15.09 4.18 -10.69
CA ALA A 85 -14.77 5.24 -9.75
C ALA A 85 -15.45 5.02 -8.39
N GLY A 86 -16.74 4.63 -8.38
CA GLY A 86 -17.48 4.29 -7.15
C GLY A 86 -16.85 3.14 -6.37
N VAL A 87 -16.53 2.03 -7.05
CA VAL A 87 -15.86 0.87 -6.43
C VAL A 87 -14.49 1.25 -5.87
N ARG A 88 -13.70 2.04 -6.60
CA ARG A 88 -12.39 2.52 -6.13
C ARG A 88 -12.51 3.38 -4.88
N ASN A 89 -13.50 4.28 -4.83
CA ASN A 89 -13.74 5.15 -3.68
C ASN A 89 -14.18 4.34 -2.45
N ALA A 90 -15.05 3.35 -2.66
CA ALA A 90 -15.50 2.46 -1.59
C ALA A 90 -14.32 1.62 -1.04
N LEU A 91 -13.50 1.03 -1.91
CA LEU A 91 -12.32 0.27 -1.51
C LEU A 91 -11.29 1.15 -0.77
N TRP A 92 -11.06 2.37 -1.25
CA TRP A 92 -10.20 3.34 -0.56
C TRP A 92 -10.74 3.64 0.84
N GLY A 93 -12.03 3.99 0.96
CA GLY A 93 -12.66 4.30 2.25
C GLY A 93 -12.59 3.14 3.25
N LEU A 94 -12.83 1.91 2.78
CA LEU A 94 -12.68 0.70 3.61
C LEU A 94 -11.23 0.49 4.06
N ASN A 95 -10.26 0.67 3.16
CA ASN A 95 -8.84 0.52 3.49
C ASN A 95 -8.39 1.58 4.51
N THR A 96 -8.78 2.84 4.32
CA THR A 96 -8.47 3.94 5.26
C THR A 96 -9.14 3.74 6.61
N TYR A 97 -10.38 3.24 6.64
CA TYR A 97 -11.05 2.93 7.90
C TYR A 97 -10.33 1.79 8.65
N ASN A 98 -10.00 0.70 7.97
CA ASN A 98 -9.31 -0.43 8.58
C ASN A 98 -7.93 -0.03 9.11
N SER A 99 -7.16 0.75 8.34
CA SER A 99 -5.85 1.24 8.77
C SER A 99 -5.95 2.22 9.94
N TYR A 100 -7.00 3.06 9.99
CA TYR A 100 -7.28 3.92 11.14
C TYR A 100 -7.57 3.11 12.40
N VAL A 101 -8.43 2.08 12.31
CA VAL A 101 -8.75 1.21 13.45
C VAL A 101 -7.49 0.48 13.94
N ASP A 102 -6.67 -0.03 13.04
CA ASP A 102 -5.39 -0.67 13.36
C ASP A 102 -4.43 0.29 14.06
N PHE A 103 -4.29 1.52 13.56
CA PHE A 103 -3.50 2.56 14.20
C PHE A 103 -4.06 2.92 15.58
N ARG A 104 -5.37 3.12 15.70
CA ARG A 104 -6.03 3.48 16.96
C ARG A 104 -5.79 2.44 18.04
N ARG A 105 -5.92 1.15 17.71
CA ARG A 105 -5.63 0.03 18.63
C ARG A 105 -4.16 0.00 19.05
N ALA A 106 -3.23 0.19 18.12
CA ALA A 106 -1.80 0.24 18.43
C ALA A 106 -1.44 1.46 19.29
N PHE A 107 -2.18 2.56 19.16
CA PHE A 107 -2.03 3.74 20.01
C PHE A 107 -2.63 3.54 21.41
N ASP A 108 -3.83 2.93 21.52
CA ASP A 108 -4.44 2.60 22.81
C ASP A 108 -3.59 1.61 23.61
N ALA A 109 -2.94 0.67 22.95
CA ALA A 109 -2.02 -0.27 23.58
C ALA A 109 -0.76 0.40 24.18
N LEU A 110 -0.55 1.71 23.97
CA LEU A 110 0.48 2.47 24.69
C LEU A 110 -0.03 3.05 26.02
N ASP A 111 -1.34 3.02 26.29
CA ASP A 111 -2.02 3.62 27.46
C ASP A 111 -2.69 2.55 28.33
N ASP A 112 -3.28 1.51 27.72
CA ASP A 112 -3.86 0.37 28.42
C ASP A 112 -2.75 -0.49 29.05
N GLY A 113 -2.55 -0.35 30.36
CA GLY A 113 -1.85 -1.28 31.24
C GLY A 113 -0.53 -1.81 30.67
N ASP A 114 0.53 -1.01 30.82
CA ASP A 114 1.93 -1.42 30.58
C ASP A 114 2.29 -2.79 31.20
N ASP A 115 1.48 -3.31 32.12
CA ASP A 115 1.48 -4.64 32.71
C ASP A 115 1.69 -5.78 31.70
N ALA A 116 1.14 -5.69 30.47
CA ALA A 116 1.35 -6.73 29.44
C ALA A 116 2.82 -6.80 28.95
N TYR A 117 3.58 -5.74 29.23
CA TYR A 117 4.99 -5.57 28.89
C TYR A 117 5.89 -5.58 30.13
N ASP A 118 5.32 -5.78 31.32
CA ASP A 118 6.11 -5.99 32.51
C ASP A 118 6.80 -7.35 32.41
N PRO A 119 8.13 -7.40 32.63
CA PRO A 119 8.86 -8.64 32.52
C PRO A 119 8.35 -9.64 33.54
N ASP A 120 7.80 -10.76 33.06
CA ASP A 120 7.76 -11.96 33.88
C ASP A 120 9.19 -12.47 34.06
N LEU A 121 9.79 -12.10 35.19
CA LEU A 121 11.12 -12.55 35.57
C LEU A 121 11.16 -14.05 35.93
N GLY A 122 10.02 -14.74 35.98
CA GLY A 122 9.89 -16.17 36.22
C GLY A 122 9.97 -17.04 34.95
N ASP A 123 9.62 -16.51 33.78
CA ASP A 123 9.51 -17.27 32.52
C ASP A 123 10.83 -17.46 31.74
N GLY A 124 11.95 -16.98 32.31
CA GLY A 124 13.28 -17.11 31.70
C GLY A 124 13.93 -18.47 31.98
N PRO A 125 14.87 -18.93 31.12
CA PRO A 125 15.65 -20.13 31.41
C PRO A 125 16.42 -19.95 32.73
N THR A 126 16.22 -20.85 33.69
CA THR A 126 16.97 -20.84 34.95
C THR A 126 18.33 -21.50 34.77
N VAL A 127 19.36 -20.97 35.43
CA VAL A 127 20.69 -21.61 35.50
C VAL A 127 20.90 -22.26 36.87
N PRO A 128 21.46 -23.48 36.94
CA PRO A 128 21.71 -24.14 38.22
C PRO A 128 22.84 -23.44 38.97
N SER A 129 22.72 -23.29 40.29
CA SER A 129 23.76 -22.71 41.14
C SER A 129 23.77 -23.40 42.50
N ALA A 130 24.91 -23.98 42.90
CA ALA A 130 25.08 -24.56 44.22
C ALA A 130 25.21 -23.47 45.30
N CYS A 131 25.71 -22.30 44.91
CA CYS A 131 25.78 -21.11 45.74
C CYS A 131 24.40 -20.60 46.22
N ALA A 132 23.31 -20.94 45.52
CA ALA A 132 21.96 -20.57 45.91
C ALA A 132 21.51 -21.23 47.23
N GLU A 133 22.11 -22.36 47.60
CA GLU A 133 21.72 -23.17 48.76
C GLU A 133 22.75 -23.14 49.91
N SER A 134 23.80 -22.31 49.81
CA SER A 134 24.87 -22.25 50.81
C SER A 134 25.10 -20.83 51.35
N ASP A 135 25.16 -20.73 52.68
CA ASP A 135 25.54 -19.51 53.39
C ASP A 135 26.98 -19.07 53.07
N GLU A 136 27.87 -20.02 52.72
CA GLU A 136 29.29 -19.79 52.45
C GLU A 136 29.52 -18.93 51.21
N CYS A 137 28.60 -19.00 50.24
CA CYS A 137 28.66 -18.27 48.98
C CYS A 137 27.62 -17.12 48.89
N SER A 138 26.74 -16.99 49.90
CA SER A 138 25.54 -16.14 49.88
C SER A 138 25.78 -14.69 49.43
N ALA A 139 26.86 -14.04 49.90
CA ALA A 139 27.17 -12.66 49.53
C ALA A 139 27.67 -12.50 48.08
N CYS A 140 28.46 -13.46 47.58
CA CYS A 140 28.96 -13.47 46.21
C CYS A 140 27.80 -13.72 45.23
N TYR A 141 26.99 -14.73 45.56
CA TYR A 141 25.76 -15.09 44.85
C TYR A 141 24.77 -13.93 44.78
N ALA A 142 24.39 -13.35 45.92
CA ALA A 142 23.38 -12.30 45.98
C ALA A 142 23.74 -11.09 45.11
N ARG A 143 25.01 -10.67 45.12
CA ARG A 143 25.50 -9.57 44.28
C ARG A 143 25.43 -9.90 42.79
N ALA A 144 25.80 -11.13 42.40
CA ALA A 144 25.73 -11.56 41.02
C ALA A 144 24.27 -11.62 40.54
N VAL A 145 23.37 -12.20 41.34
CA VAL A 145 21.95 -12.33 41.03
C VAL A 145 21.26 -10.96 40.95
N GLU A 146 21.52 -10.04 41.87
CA GLU A 146 20.98 -8.67 41.80
C GLU A 146 21.34 -7.98 40.48
N ARG A 147 22.61 -8.12 40.04
CA ARG A 147 23.05 -7.59 38.75
C ARG A 147 22.38 -8.31 37.57
N ILE A 148 22.22 -9.63 37.65
CA ILE A 148 21.52 -10.41 36.62
C ILE A 148 20.08 -9.91 36.47
N ASP A 149 19.33 -9.82 37.57
CA ASP A 149 17.92 -9.43 37.56
C ASP A 149 17.73 -7.97 37.13
N PHE A 150 18.61 -7.06 37.57
CA PHE A 150 18.60 -5.68 37.09
C PHE A 150 18.71 -5.61 35.56
N ASN A 151 19.69 -6.33 34.98
CA ASN A 151 19.88 -6.31 33.53
C ASN A 151 18.73 -7.01 32.79
N ARG A 152 18.18 -8.12 33.33
CA ARG A 152 17.01 -8.80 32.75
C ARG A 152 15.79 -7.88 32.68
N PHE A 153 15.49 -7.20 33.79
CA PHE A 153 14.37 -6.27 33.89
C PHE A 153 14.50 -5.15 32.86
N TRP A 154 15.65 -4.46 32.84
CA TRP A 154 15.83 -3.32 31.95
C TRP A 154 15.98 -3.70 30.48
N LEU A 155 16.52 -4.88 30.17
CA LEU A 155 16.50 -5.42 28.80
C LEU A 155 15.07 -5.60 28.30
N HIS A 156 14.24 -6.27 29.07
CA HIS A 156 12.87 -6.53 28.68
C HIS A 156 12.06 -5.24 28.56
N ARG A 157 12.16 -4.36 29.57
CA ARG A 157 11.46 -3.07 29.57
C ARG A 157 11.87 -2.21 28.35
N ALA A 158 13.16 -2.11 28.05
CA ALA A 158 13.64 -1.36 26.90
C ALA A 158 13.16 -1.95 25.57
N TRP A 159 13.13 -3.29 25.46
CA TRP A 159 12.64 -4.00 24.29
C TRP A 159 11.15 -3.76 24.10
N SER A 160 10.35 -3.94 25.14
CA SER A 160 8.90 -3.76 25.10
C SER A 160 8.50 -2.35 24.67
N ILE A 161 9.07 -1.31 25.32
CA ILE A 161 8.81 0.09 24.96
C ILE A 161 9.15 0.33 23.48
N THR A 162 10.33 -0.11 23.06
CA THR A 162 10.79 0.09 21.69
C THR A 162 9.88 -0.62 20.69
N HIS A 163 9.57 -1.88 20.96
CA HIS A 163 8.72 -2.72 20.12
C HIS A 163 7.33 -2.09 19.92
N SER A 164 6.66 -1.70 21.01
CA SER A 164 5.34 -1.09 20.97
C SER A 164 5.32 0.21 20.15
N HIS A 165 6.32 1.08 20.35
CA HIS A 165 6.45 2.30 19.55
C HIS A 165 6.73 2.02 18.07
N LEU A 166 7.54 1.00 17.73
CA LEU A 166 7.79 0.63 16.34
C LEU A 166 6.55 0.05 15.66
N VAL A 167 5.76 -0.76 16.37
CA VAL A 167 4.47 -1.27 15.90
C VAL A 167 3.49 -0.11 15.66
N MET A 168 3.36 0.82 16.62
CA MET A 168 2.50 2.00 16.48
C MET A 168 2.94 2.85 15.29
N ALA A 169 4.23 3.15 15.15
CA ALA A 169 4.75 3.93 14.03
C ALA A 169 4.50 3.25 12.68
N LYS A 170 4.65 1.92 12.58
CA LYS A 170 4.33 1.16 11.37
C LYS A 170 2.84 1.28 11.01
N LYS A 171 1.94 1.21 11.99
CA LYS A 171 0.49 1.36 11.77
C LYS A 171 0.11 2.81 11.43
N ALA A 172 0.73 3.80 12.07
CA ALA A 172 0.57 5.22 11.75
C ALA A 172 0.99 5.52 10.31
N THR A 173 2.13 4.96 9.85
CA THR A 173 2.59 5.10 8.47
C THR A 173 1.61 4.47 7.48
N ALA A 174 1.11 3.27 7.77
CA ALA A 174 0.11 2.60 6.92
C ALA A 174 -1.21 3.39 6.84
N PHE A 175 -1.66 3.96 7.97
CA PHE A 175 -2.81 4.85 7.99
C PHE A 175 -2.58 6.09 7.11
N GLY A 176 -1.46 6.80 7.30
CA GLY A 176 -1.11 7.97 6.49
C GLY A 176 -0.98 7.64 5.00
N ASP A 177 -0.33 6.53 4.63
CA ASP A 177 -0.21 6.08 3.24
C ASP A 177 -1.60 5.79 2.62
N SER A 178 -2.52 5.19 3.39
CA SER A 178 -3.89 4.92 2.91
C SER A 178 -4.72 6.20 2.78
N ALA A 179 -4.69 7.11 3.76
CA ALA A 179 -5.50 8.32 3.77
C ALA A 179 -5.04 9.34 2.71
N SER A 180 -3.72 9.43 2.49
CA SER A 180 -3.12 10.41 1.59
C SER A 180 -3.20 10.03 0.10
N GLY A 181 -3.50 8.76 -0.22
CA GLY A 181 -3.60 8.25 -1.60
C GLY A 181 -4.77 8.79 -2.43
N PHE A 182 -5.75 9.47 -1.82
CA PHE A 182 -6.97 9.94 -2.51
C PHE A 182 -6.93 11.43 -2.89
N HIS A 183 -6.22 12.27 -2.14
CA HIS A 183 -6.11 13.70 -2.42
C HIS A 183 -4.65 14.09 -2.68
N GLY A 184 -4.32 14.44 -3.93
CA GLY A 184 -2.95 14.71 -4.38
C GLY A 184 -2.16 15.72 -3.53
N MET A 185 -2.82 16.75 -2.98
CA MET A 185 -2.16 17.72 -2.08
C MET A 185 -1.88 17.16 -0.68
N SER A 186 -2.79 16.34 -0.12
CA SER A 186 -2.56 15.66 1.16
C SER A 186 -1.50 14.57 1.04
N GLY A 187 -1.43 13.91 -0.12
CA GLY A 187 -0.36 13.01 -0.54
C GLY A 187 1.00 13.66 -0.41
N LEU A 188 1.17 14.84 -1.00
CA LEU A 188 2.44 15.57 -0.95
C LEU A 188 2.84 15.95 0.49
N ALA A 189 1.92 16.49 1.28
CA ALA A 189 2.20 16.86 2.67
C ALA A 189 2.57 15.65 3.55
N TRP A 190 1.90 14.52 3.33
CA TRP A 190 2.23 13.27 4.00
C TRP A 190 3.63 12.76 3.62
N GLN A 191 3.96 12.72 2.32
CA GLN A 191 5.24 12.22 1.83
C GLN A 191 6.42 13.14 2.19
N LEU A 192 6.23 14.46 2.20
CA LEU A 192 7.31 15.42 2.46
C LEU A 192 7.45 15.83 3.92
N GLY A 193 6.42 15.64 4.74
CA GLY A 193 6.42 16.08 6.14
C GLY A 193 6.16 14.95 7.12
N GLY A 194 4.97 14.35 7.06
CA GLY A 194 4.52 13.38 8.07
C GLY A 194 5.37 12.11 8.12
N LYS A 195 5.54 11.43 6.98
CA LYS A 195 6.26 10.16 6.89
C LYS A 195 7.76 10.28 7.23
N PRO A 196 8.52 11.26 6.71
CA PRO A 196 9.94 11.43 7.04
C PRO A 196 10.20 11.64 8.54
N GLU A 197 9.34 12.39 9.24
CA GLU A 197 9.52 12.61 10.68
C GLU A 197 9.28 11.34 11.50
N ILE A 198 8.32 10.50 11.10
CA ILE A 198 8.11 9.17 11.72
C ILE A 198 9.32 8.27 11.47
N GLU A 199 9.84 8.23 10.24
CA GLU A 199 11.02 7.44 9.89
C GLU A 199 12.26 7.89 10.67
N LYS A 200 12.45 9.20 10.83
CA LYS A 200 13.52 9.78 11.63
C LYS A 200 13.40 9.42 13.11
N ALA A 201 12.22 9.58 13.70
CA ALA A 201 11.96 9.25 15.10
C ALA A 201 12.17 7.76 15.38
N THR A 202 11.64 6.88 14.53
CA THR A 202 11.83 5.42 14.66
C THR A 202 13.29 5.00 14.47
N GLY A 203 14.01 5.63 13.53
CA GLY A 203 15.46 5.42 13.37
C GLY A 203 16.26 5.82 14.62
N SER A 204 15.94 6.95 15.24
CA SER A 204 16.56 7.39 16.50
C SER A 204 16.25 6.44 17.66
N LEU A 205 15.01 5.98 17.76
CA LEU A 205 14.57 5.03 18.78
C LEU A 205 15.31 3.69 18.64
N ARG A 206 15.39 3.12 17.43
CA ARG A 206 16.16 1.89 17.15
C ARG A 206 17.63 2.00 17.57
N ASN A 207 18.26 3.14 17.24
CA ASN A 207 19.66 3.37 17.61
C ASN A 207 19.83 3.45 19.14
N THR A 208 18.91 4.13 19.82
CA THR A 208 18.91 4.25 21.29
C THR A 208 18.75 2.89 21.94
N TYR A 209 17.77 2.11 21.49
CA TYR A 209 17.54 0.74 21.95
C TYR A 209 18.78 -0.13 21.76
N ARG A 210 19.36 -0.19 20.54
CA ARG A 210 20.53 -1.02 20.24
C ARG A 210 21.73 -0.69 21.12
N ASN A 211 21.94 0.59 21.44
CA ASN A 211 23.02 1.00 22.33
C ASN A 211 22.78 0.51 23.76
N LYS A 212 21.54 0.66 24.25
CA LYS A 212 21.15 0.24 25.60
C LYS A 212 21.08 -1.27 25.77
N SER A 213 20.56 -2.00 24.79
CA SER A 213 20.49 -3.45 24.83
C SER A 213 21.89 -4.07 24.88
N ARG A 214 22.86 -3.54 24.11
CA ARG A 214 24.26 -3.97 24.19
C ARG A 214 24.85 -3.75 25.59
N GLU A 215 24.67 -2.56 26.15
CA GLU A 215 25.15 -2.24 27.51
C GLU A 215 24.61 -3.23 28.54
N TYR A 216 23.30 -3.52 28.54
CA TYR A 216 22.71 -4.47 29.47
C TYR A 216 23.11 -5.92 29.19
N LEU A 217 23.26 -6.33 27.93
CA LEU A 217 23.73 -7.68 27.56
C LEU A 217 25.18 -7.92 28.01
N ASP A 218 26.05 -6.93 27.84
CA ASP A 218 27.45 -7.02 28.27
C ASP A 218 27.56 -7.03 29.80
N ASN A 219 26.74 -6.21 30.49
CA ASN A 219 26.64 -6.23 31.95
C ASN A 219 26.07 -7.56 32.49
N LEU A 220 25.08 -8.13 31.79
CA LEU A 220 24.53 -9.45 32.11
C LEU A 220 25.60 -10.54 31.96
N GLU A 221 26.36 -10.53 30.87
CA GLU A 221 27.47 -11.45 30.68
C GLU A 221 28.52 -11.34 31.80
N SER A 222 28.90 -10.11 32.17
CA SER A 222 29.79 -9.86 33.31
C SER A 222 29.25 -10.43 34.62
N ALA A 223 27.95 -10.26 34.90
CA ALA A 223 27.32 -10.78 36.11
C ALA A 223 27.26 -12.33 36.12
N MET A 224 27.00 -12.96 34.97
CA MET A 224 27.01 -14.42 34.83
C MET A 224 28.43 -15.01 35.00
N ARG A 225 29.47 -14.31 34.52
CA ARG A 225 30.87 -14.71 34.78
C ARG A 225 31.21 -14.61 36.26
N GLN A 226 30.78 -13.53 36.92
CA GLN A 226 30.94 -13.37 38.37
C GLN A 226 30.28 -14.50 39.15
N LEU A 227 29.06 -14.92 38.76
CA LEU A 227 28.40 -16.07 39.37
C LEU A 227 29.24 -17.35 39.20
N GLY A 228 29.81 -17.57 38.01
CA GLY A 228 30.72 -18.70 37.77
C GLY A 228 32.01 -18.65 38.59
N GLU A 229 32.55 -17.46 38.88
CA GLU A 229 33.69 -17.29 39.79
C GLU A 229 33.31 -17.70 41.22
N CYS A 230 32.13 -17.30 41.70
CA CYS A 230 31.62 -17.73 43.00
C CYS A 230 31.51 -19.26 43.11
N GLU A 231 30.95 -19.91 42.08
CA GLU A 231 30.82 -21.37 41.99
C GLU A 231 32.19 -22.08 41.98
N ALA A 232 33.17 -21.51 41.27
CA ALA A 232 34.52 -22.04 41.22
C ALA A 232 35.24 -21.94 42.58
N GLU A 233 35.08 -20.82 43.29
CA GLU A 233 35.74 -20.57 44.58
C GLU A 233 35.20 -21.45 45.71
N HIS A 234 33.87 -21.67 45.77
CA HIS A 234 33.23 -22.37 46.88
C HIS A 234 32.92 -23.85 46.60
N PHE A 235 32.70 -24.23 45.35
CA PHE A 235 32.29 -25.60 44.97
C PHE A 235 33.23 -26.27 43.97
N GLY A 236 34.29 -25.57 43.52
CA GLY A 236 35.27 -26.12 42.58
C GLY A 236 34.80 -26.22 41.13
N GLU A 237 33.63 -25.66 40.79
CA GLU A 237 33.05 -25.71 39.44
C GLU A 237 33.66 -24.64 38.52
N ARG A 238 34.91 -24.86 38.11
CA ARG A 238 35.72 -23.92 37.33
C ARG A 238 35.20 -23.56 35.94
N ASP A 239 34.31 -24.36 35.36
CA ASP A 239 33.76 -24.14 34.01
C ASP A 239 32.24 -23.88 34.04
N TRP A 240 31.72 -23.41 35.17
CA TRP A 240 30.29 -23.14 35.33
C TRP A 240 29.75 -22.20 34.24
N TYR A 241 30.49 -21.12 33.93
CA TYR A 241 30.09 -20.17 32.89
C TYR A 241 30.04 -20.82 31.49
N GLY A 242 31.06 -21.61 31.12
CA GLY A 242 31.08 -22.27 29.81
C GLY A 242 29.91 -23.24 29.62
N ARG A 243 29.54 -23.95 30.69
CA ARG A 243 28.48 -24.96 30.68
C ARG A 243 27.06 -24.37 30.72
N PHE A 244 26.85 -23.34 31.56
CA PHE A 244 25.50 -22.80 31.82
C PHE A 244 25.38 -21.33 31.46
N GLY A 245 26.32 -20.50 31.92
CA GLY A 245 26.24 -19.04 31.77
C GLY A 245 26.25 -18.57 30.31
N PHE A 246 27.11 -19.15 29.48
CA PHE A 246 27.25 -18.79 28.07
C PHE A 246 25.97 -19.09 27.27
N LEU A 247 25.34 -20.25 27.51
CA LEU A 247 24.08 -20.61 26.85
C LEU A 247 22.97 -19.62 27.21
N TYR A 248 22.87 -19.25 28.50
CA TYR A 248 21.90 -18.28 28.96
C TYR A 248 22.11 -16.89 28.32
N VAL A 249 23.34 -16.38 28.32
CA VAL A 249 23.68 -15.10 27.67
C VAL A 249 23.38 -15.15 26.18
N SER A 250 23.69 -16.26 25.50
CA SER A 250 23.42 -16.44 24.07
C SER A 250 21.93 -16.40 23.76
N PHE A 251 21.10 -17.04 24.59
CA PHE A 251 19.64 -16.96 24.48
C PHE A 251 19.14 -15.51 24.65
N MET A 252 19.64 -14.81 25.67
CA MET A 252 19.25 -13.42 25.94
C MET A 252 19.68 -12.48 24.82
N ARG A 253 20.89 -12.66 24.25
CA ARG A 253 21.34 -11.92 23.06
C ARG A 253 20.40 -12.18 21.88
N GLY A 254 20.10 -13.45 21.57
CA GLY A 254 19.18 -13.80 20.47
C GLY A 254 17.79 -13.17 20.61
N ARG A 255 17.29 -13.05 21.85
CA ARG A 255 15.98 -12.43 22.13
C ARG A 255 15.99 -10.90 22.07
N TYR A 256 17.05 -10.26 22.58
CA TYR A 256 17.07 -8.81 22.84
C TYR A 256 18.04 -8.00 21.97
N GLU A 257 18.77 -8.62 21.04
CA GLU A 257 19.67 -7.88 20.14
C GLU A 257 18.93 -6.88 19.23
N SER A 258 17.68 -7.19 18.86
CA SER A 258 16.81 -6.35 18.04
C SER A 258 15.43 -6.19 18.69
N ALA A 259 14.83 -5.01 18.51
CA ALA A 259 13.43 -4.73 18.86
C ALA A 259 12.49 -4.75 17.65
N ASP A 260 13.04 -4.92 16.44
CA ASP A 260 12.23 -5.12 15.23
C ASP A 260 11.62 -6.54 15.25
N PRO A 261 10.30 -6.68 15.01
CA PRO A 261 9.64 -7.97 14.82
C PRO A 261 10.04 -8.70 13.54
#